data_AF-A0A3N5VMI1-F1
#
_entry.id   AF-A0A3N5VMI1-F1
#
_cell.length_a   1.000
_cell.length_b   1.000
_cell.length_c   1.000
_cell.angle_alpha   90.00
_cell.angle_beta   90.00
_cell.angle_gamma   90.00
#
_symmetry.space_group_name_H-M   'P 1'
#
loop_
_entity.id
_entity.type
_entity.pdbx_description
1 polymer ?
#
loop_
_entity_poly.entity_id
_entity_poly.type
_entity_poly.pdbx_seq_one_letter_code
_entity_poly.pdbx_strand_id
1 'polypeptide(L)'
;MSSSRVCGPESGARPNKVPVWVFFGAWPNRHDRSAVRRLHCLRADLVDGEQFWRMLSVGTALLHEHKEEVDALNVFPVPDGDTGTNMYLTFLAALREVEKGPKDRLSQVVDAAAQGALMGARGNSGVIVSQLFRGFAKAVAGLEVLDRRTMARGMDGAATLAYQAVRKPVEGTILTVAREAARAAETALQRETTLIEFCEEIYSHAAVTLARTPDMLPTLKQAGVVDAGGKGLLVVLEGAIRALKGEDAVSPAERPAYVQSPAMVAVVDDIPLDITFLYCTEFLLRGQDLNMEQIKADLSPHGDCLLVVGDERTAKIHLHTNNPGLILDYAIRLGEMSEIQINNMVEQSQQRLERIKQAQPTEKTLTETKEIGLVAVAMGDGLAQIFRSLGVDEVVEGGQTMNPSTEDLLHGV
;
A
#
# COMPACT_ATOMS: atom_id res chain seq x y z
N MET A 1 -82.07 -63.54 50.74
CA MET A 1 -80.72 -63.19 51.21
C MET A 1 -79.77 -64.19 50.62
N SER A 2 -79.07 -63.72 49.60
CA SER A 2 -78.57 -64.46 48.45
C SER A 2 -77.04 -64.41 48.40
N SER A 3 -76.50 -65.38 47.69
CA SER A 3 -75.11 -65.79 47.63
C SER A 3 -74.20 -64.91 46.76
N SER A 4 -72.89 -65.08 47.00
CA SER A 4 -71.81 -65.30 46.04
C SER A 4 -71.40 -64.23 45.00
N ARG A 5 -70.08 -63.99 44.99
CA ARG A 5 -69.18 -63.50 43.92
C ARG A 5 -69.41 -62.10 43.35
N VAL A 6 -68.43 -61.22 43.57
CA VAL A 6 -68.06 -60.15 42.64
C VAL A 6 -66.51 -60.07 42.57
N CYS A 7 -65.97 -60.50 41.43
CA CYS A 7 -64.71 -60.00 40.88
C CYS A 7 -65.07 -58.97 39.80
N GLY A 8 -64.33 -57.87 39.71
CA GLY A 8 -64.45 -56.84 38.66
C GLY A 8 -63.05 -56.35 38.21
N PRO A 9 -62.91 -55.76 37.01
CA PRO A 9 -61.84 -56.13 36.08
C PRO A 9 -60.70 -55.10 35.88
N GLU A 10 -59.59 -55.64 35.37
CA GLU A 10 -58.62 -55.14 34.37
C GLU A 10 -57.95 -53.74 34.46
N SER A 11 -56.61 -53.78 34.43
CA SER A 11 -55.67 -53.04 33.56
C SER A 11 -54.36 -52.80 34.36
N GLY A 12 -53.15 -53.02 33.89
CA GLY A 12 -52.61 -53.03 32.53
C GLY A 12 -51.31 -52.23 32.60
N ALA A 13 -50.17 -52.90 32.55
CA ALA A 13 -48.83 -52.30 32.69
C ALA A 13 -48.56 -51.14 31.71
N ARG A 14 -47.85 -50.10 32.18
CA ARG A 14 -46.69 -49.41 31.56
C ARG A 14 -46.43 -48.04 32.21
N PRO A 15 -45.17 -47.65 32.48
CA PRO A 15 -44.84 -46.31 32.96
C PRO A 15 -44.94 -45.26 31.83
N ASN A 16 -45.28 -44.04 32.25
CA ASN A 16 -45.52 -42.85 31.44
C ASN A 16 -44.45 -42.58 30.38
N LYS A 17 -44.93 -42.41 29.13
CA LYS A 17 -44.17 -41.87 28.00
C LYS A 17 -43.88 -40.39 28.23
N VAL A 18 -42.60 -40.02 28.24
CA VAL A 18 -42.16 -38.64 27.97
C VAL A 18 -42.24 -38.46 26.45
N PRO A 19 -42.84 -37.38 25.91
CA PRO A 19 -42.80 -37.14 24.47
C PRO A 19 -41.37 -36.74 24.09
N VAL A 20 -40.65 -37.68 23.47
CA VAL A 20 -39.43 -37.38 22.72
C VAL A 20 -39.87 -36.78 21.40
N TRP A 21 -39.65 -35.48 21.23
CA TRP A 21 -39.72 -34.85 19.92
C TRP A 21 -38.46 -35.24 19.15
N VAL A 22 -38.55 -36.30 18.35
CA VAL A 22 -37.56 -36.56 17.31
C VAL A 22 -37.87 -35.59 16.17
N PHE A 23 -37.14 -34.49 16.09
CA PHE A 23 -37.08 -33.72 14.87
C PHE A 23 -36.37 -34.58 13.82
N PHE A 24 -37.14 -35.16 12.89
CA PHE A 24 -36.61 -35.44 11.56
C PHE A 24 -36.38 -34.08 10.89
N GLY A 25 -35.25 -33.45 11.20
CA GLY A 25 -34.70 -32.41 10.35
C GLY A 25 -34.40 -33.07 9.02
N ALA A 26 -35.25 -32.82 8.03
CA ALA A 26 -34.93 -33.13 6.65
C ALA A 26 -33.59 -32.45 6.35
N TRP A 27 -32.55 -33.27 6.18
CA TRP A 27 -31.29 -32.83 5.59
C TRP A 27 -31.65 -32.08 4.30
N PRO A 28 -31.20 -30.83 4.09
CA PRO A 28 -31.40 -30.19 2.81
C PRO A 28 -30.73 -31.07 1.77
N ASN A 29 -31.54 -31.53 0.83
CA ASN A 29 -31.10 -32.32 -0.29
C ASN A 29 -29.90 -31.61 -0.93
N ARG A 30 -28.81 -32.35 -1.17
CA ARG A 30 -27.73 -31.86 -2.02
C ARG A 30 -28.38 -31.37 -3.32
N HIS A 31 -28.08 -30.14 -3.72
CA HIS A 31 -28.64 -29.38 -4.86
C HIS A 31 -29.58 -28.22 -4.48
N ASP A 32 -29.10 -27.30 -3.64
CA ASP A 32 -29.30 -25.87 -3.93
C ASP A 32 -27.98 -25.11 -3.83
N ARG A 33 -27.10 -25.35 -4.81
CA ARG A 33 -25.88 -24.54 -5.02
C ARG A 33 -26.22 -23.08 -5.31
N SER A 34 -27.47 -22.75 -5.65
CA SER A 34 -27.90 -21.40 -6.01
C SER A 34 -28.29 -20.56 -4.79
N ALA A 35 -28.91 -21.14 -3.75
CA ALA A 35 -29.15 -20.45 -2.47
C ALA A 35 -27.86 -20.26 -1.66
N VAL A 36 -26.97 -21.26 -1.64
CA VAL A 36 -25.65 -21.12 -1.01
C VAL A 36 -24.79 -20.11 -1.77
N ARG A 37 -24.81 -20.10 -3.11
CA ARG A 37 -24.19 -19.02 -3.91
C ARG A 37 -24.83 -17.67 -3.67
N ARG A 38 -26.15 -17.55 -3.53
CA ARG A 38 -26.84 -16.26 -3.27
C ARG A 38 -26.50 -15.70 -1.88
N LEU A 39 -26.41 -16.54 -0.85
CA LEU A 39 -25.95 -16.15 0.49
C LEU A 39 -24.45 -15.81 0.51
N HIS A 40 -23.61 -16.50 -0.27
CA HIS A 40 -22.20 -16.13 -0.44
C HIS A 40 -22.04 -14.85 -1.28
N CYS A 41 -22.85 -14.64 -2.32
CA CYS A 41 -22.90 -13.40 -3.11
C CYS A 41 -23.33 -12.20 -2.25
N LEU A 42 -24.37 -12.34 -1.43
CA LEU A 42 -24.83 -11.29 -0.51
C LEU A 42 -23.76 -10.85 0.50
N ARG A 43 -22.78 -11.71 0.80
CA ARG A 43 -21.64 -11.41 1.68
C ARG A 43 -20.38 -10.95 0.92
N ALA A 44 -20.32 -11.19 -0.39
CA ALA A 44 -19.22 -10.78 -1.28
C ALA A 44 -19.42 -9.39 -1.90
N ASP A 45 -20.63 -8.83 -1.79
CA ASP A 45 -20.97 -7.49 -2.27
C ASP A 45 -20.89 -6.40 -1.18
N LEU A 46 -20.48 -6.77 0.04
CA LEU A 46 -20.28 -5.86 1.16
C LEU A 46 -18.88 -6.03 1.74
N VAL A 47 -18.36 -4.96 2.33
CA VAL A 47 -17.08 -4.93 3.07
C VAL A 47 -17.34 -4.50 4.50
N ASP A 48 -17.18 -5.43 5.45
CA ASP A 48 -17.17 -5.15 6.89
C ASP A 48 -15.77 -4.75 7.40
N GLY A 49 -15.63 -4.56 8.71
CA GLY A 49 -14.35 -4.16 9.31
C GLY A 49 -13.23 -5.18 9.13
N GLU A 50 -13.53 -6.49 9.19
CA GLU A 50 -12.55 -7.56 9.00
C GLU A 50 -12.09 -7.60 7.54
N GLN A 51 -13.02 -7.50 6.61
CA GLN A 51 -12.72 -7.42 5.17
C GLN A 51 -11.91 -6.17 4.83
N PHE A 52 -12.24 -5.00 5.38
CA PHE A 52 -11.46 -3.78 5.16
C PHE A 52 -10.04 -3.89 5.73
N TRP A 53 -9.89 -4.45 6.94
CA TRP A 53 -8.58 -4.74 7.51
C TRP A 53 -7.77 -5.69 6.63
N ARG A 54 -8.39 -6.74 6.07
CA ARG A 54 -7.73 -7.67 5.15
C ARG A 54 -7.29 -6.98 3.85
N MET A 55 -8.15 -6.13 3.27
CA MET A 55 -7.82 -5.30 2.11
C MET A 55 -6.60 -4.42 2.39
N LEU A 56 -6.59 -3.73 3.54
CA LEU A 56 -5.46 -2.91 3.97
C LEU A 56 -4.18 -3.74 4.18
N SER A 57 -4.30 -4.92 4.79
CA SER A 57 -3.15 -5.81 5.06
C SER A 57 -2.51 -6.31 3.77
N VAL A 58 -3.30 -6.85 2.84
CA VAL A 58 -2.79 -7.38 1.57
C VAL A 58 -2.27 -6.25 0.69
N GLY A 59 -2.96 -5.10 0.64
CA GLY A 59 -2.48 -3.90 -0.05
C GLY A 59 -1.13 -3.41 0.50
N THR A 60 -0.97 -3.40 1.83
CA THR A 60 0.29 -3.00 2.48
C THR A 60 1.42 -4.00 2.21
N ALA A 61 1.12 -5.30 2.22
CA ALA A 61 2.10 -6.35 1.89
C ALA A 61 2.56 -6.24 0.42
N LEU A 62 1.63 -6.02 -0.51
CA LEU A 62 1.98 -5.85 -1.92
C LEU A 62 2.80 -4.55 -2.13
N LEU A 63 2.44 -3.46 -1.45
CA LEU A 63 3.25 -2.24 -1.48
C LEU A 63 4.66 -2.46 -0.91
N HIS A 64 4.83 -3.28 0.12
CA HIS A 64 6.15 -3.64 0.63
C HIS A 64 7.02 -4.33 -0.42
N GLU A 65 6.45 -5.21 -1.23
CA GLU A 65 7.17 -5.95 -2.29
C GLU A 65 7.55 -5.06 -3.47
N HIS A 66 6.78 -4.02 -3.73
CA HIS A 66 6.97 -3.12 -4.86
C HIS A 66 7.53 -1.74 -4.47
N LYS A 67 7.86 -1.50 -3.20
CA LYS A 67 8.28 -0.16 -2.74
C LYS A 67 9.55 0.31 -3.45
N GLU A 68 10.51 -0.57 -3.71
CA GLU A 68 11.73 -0.23 -4.45
C GLU A 68 11.43 0.11 -5.93
N GLU A 69 10.45 -0.57 -6.55
CA GLU A 69 9.99 -0.24 -7.90
C GLU A 69 9.32 1.14 -7.93
N VAL A 70 8.53 1.47 -6.90
CA VAL A 70 7.90 2.79 -6.75
C VAL A 70 8.97 3.87 -6.49
N ASP A 71 9.95 3.59 -5.65
CA ASP A 71 11.09 4.47 -5.35
C ASP A 71 11.96 4.75 -6.60
N ALA A 72 12.06 3.78 -7.51
CA ALA A 72 12.75 3.96 -8.78
C ALA A 72 12.07 5.01 -9.69
N LEU A 73 10.75 5.16 -9.61
CA LEU A 73 9.96 6.12 -10.40
C LEU A 73 9.98 7.55 -9.83
N ASN A 74 10.46 7.73 -8.59
CA ASN A 74 10.40 9.01 -7.90
C ASN A 74 11.37 10.02 -8.52
N VAL A 75 10.81 10.90 -9.36
CA VAL A 75 11.52 12.00 -10.04
C VAL A 75 10.88 13.36 -9.78
N PHE A 76 9.76 13.42 -9.05
CA PHE A 76 9.00 14.63 -8.79
C PHE A 76 8.37 14.60 -7.38
N PRO A 77 8.37 15.73 -6.64
CA PRO A 77 9.05 16.99 -6.96
C PRO A 77 10.57 16.90 -6.80
N VAL A 78 11.05 15.91 -6.04
CA VAL A 78 12.46 15.72 -5.72
C VAL A 78 12.84 14.27 -6.05
N PRO A 79 13.92 14.03 -6.81
CA PRO A 79 14.38 12.68 -7.17
C PRO A 79 15.22 12.03 -6.05
N ASP A 80 14.66 11.94 -4.85
CA ASP A 80 15.30 11.37 -3.65
C ASP A 80 15.04 9.87 -3.47
N GLY A 81 14.09 9.30 -4.22
CA GLY A 81 13.87 7.85 -4.28
C GLY A 81 13.25 7.27 -3.02
N ASP A 82 12.39 8.03 -2.32
CA ASP A 82 11.79 7.58 -1.06
C ASP A 82 10.26 7.41 -1.08
N THR A 83 9.60 7.66 -2.23
CA THR A 83 8.14 7.75 -2.32
C THR A 83 7.44 6.45 -1.92
N GLY A 84 7.87 5.31 -2.46
CA GLY A 84 7.37 3.97 -2.12
C GLY A 84 7.65 3.61 -0.67
N THR A 85 8.87 3.89 -0.18
CA THR A 85 9.23 3.68 1.23
C THR A 85 8.34 4.50 2.18
N ASN A 86 8.15 5.79 1.89
CA ASN A 86 7.30 6.70 2.67
C ASN A 86 5.83 6.29 2.68
N MET A 87 5.30 5.88 1.52
CA MET A 87 3.94 5.33 1.42
C MET A 87 3.82 4.05 2.23
N TYR A 88 4.74 3.09 2.07
CA TYR A 88 4.73 1.83 2.81
C TYR A 88 4.74 2.05 4.33
N LEU A 89 5.63 2.90 4.84
CA LEU A 89 5.69 3.21 6.27
C LEU A 89 4.39 3.83 6.79
N THR A 90 3.74 4.66 5.98
CA THR A 90 2.44 5.27 6.30
C THR A 90 1.33 4.22 6.35
N PHE A 91 1.25 3.33 5.36
CA PHE A 91 0.30 2.21 5.34
C PHE A 91 0.54 1.22 6.49
N LEU A 92 1.80 0.95 6.82
CA LEU A 92 2.18 0.10 7.95
C LEU A 92 1.75 0.72 9.29
N ALA A 93 1.89 2.04 9.45
CA ALA A 93 1.40 2.73 10.64
C ALA A 93 -0.12 2.68 10.77
N ALA A 94 -0.85 2.86 9.65
CA ALA A 94 -2.30 2.69 9.61
C ALA A 94 -2.71 1.28 10.05
N LEU A 95 -2.06 0.24 9.49
CA LEU A 95 -2.34 -1.15 9.81
C LEU A 95 -2.08 -1.47 11.29
N ARG A 96 -0.94 -1.01 11.83
CA ARG A 96 -0.60 -1.19 13.26
C ARG A 96 -1.60 -0.52 14.20
N GLU A 97 -2.19 0.61 13.80
CA GLU A 97 -3.22 1.26 14.62
C GLU A 97 -4.52 0.44 14.63
N VAL A 98 -4.94 -0.08 13.47
CA VAL A 98 -6.09 -0.98 13.37
C VAL A 98 -5.90 -2.25 14.20
N GLU A 99 -4.67 -2.77 14.29
CA GLU A 99 -4.36 -3.98 15.05
C GLU A 99 -4.58 -3.84 16.57
N LYS A 100 -4.53 -2.61 17.12
CA LYS A 100 -4.74 -2.36 18.55
C LYS A 100 -6.20 -2.54 19.00
N GLY A 101 -7.14 -2.48 18.06
CA GLY A 101 -8.57 -2.48 18.32
C GLY A 101 -9.32 -3.70 17.77
N PRO A 102 -10.61 -3.83 18.14
CA PRO A 102 -11.50 -4.79 17.51
C PRO A 102 -11.75 -4.42 16.04
N LYS A 103 -12.12 -5.41 15.23
CA LYS A 103 -12.32 -5.29 13.77
C LYS A 103 -13.78 -5.60 13.37
N ASP A 104 -14.68 -5.61 14.36
CA ASP A 104 -16.08 -5.95 14.21
C ASP A 104 -16.90 -4.84 13.54
N ARG A 105 -16.42 -3.59 13.60
CA ARG A 105 -17.07 -2.42 12.97
C ARG A 105 -16.16 -1.73 11.97
N LEU A 106 -16.68 -1.52 10.76
CA LEU A 106 -15.97 -0.79 9.70
C LEU A 106 -15.52 0.60 10.16
N SER A 107 -16.42 1.42 10.71
CA SER A 107 -16.09 2.78 11.15
C SER A 107 -14.89 2.84 12.09
N GLN A 108 -14.79 1.92 13.06
CA GLN A 108 -13.67 1.87 13.99
C GLN A 108 -12.35 1.52 13.28
N VAL A 109 -12.39 0.56 12.35
CA VAL A 109 -11.22 0.16 11.56
C VAL A 109 -10.75 1.31 10.67
N VAL A 110 -11.66 1.99 9.98
CA VAL A 110 -11.31 3.08 9.06
C VAL A 110 -10.80 4.30 9.83
N ASP A 111 -11.42 4.64 10.96
CA ASP A 111 -10.97 5.75 11.82
C ASP A 111 -9.58 5.46 12.43
N ALA A 112 -9.34 4.23 12.89
CA ALA A 112 -8.04 3.80 13.38
C ALA A 112 -6.97 3.86 12.27
N ALA A 113 -7.29 3.38 11.06
CA ALA A 113 -6.39 3.46 9.92
C ALA A 113 -6.04 4.92 9.57
N ALA A 114 -7.03 5.82 9.56
CA ALA A 114 -6.81 7.24 9.31
C ALA A 114 -5.94 7.91 10.38
N GLN A 115 -6.17 7.60 11.66
CA GLN A 115 -5.36 8.13 12.75
C GLN A 115 -3.92 7.60 12.67
N GLY A 116 -3.75 6.30 12.45
CA GLY A 116 -2.43 5.67 12.30
C GLY A 116 -1.65 6.22 11.11
N ALA A 117 -2.32 6.39 9.95
CA ALA A 117 -1.72 7.00 8.77
C ALA A 117 -1.30 8.45 9.03
N LEU A 118 -2.10 9.25 9.73
CA LEU A 118 -1.76 10.64 10.05
C LEU A 118 -0.55 10.75 10.98
N MET A 119 -0.52 9.95 12.05
CA MET A 119 0.59 9.97 13.00
C MET A 119 1.87 9.41 12.39
N GLY A 120 1.76 8.36 11.58
CA GLY A 120 2.90 7.69 10.94
C GLY A 120 3.28 8.23 9.57
N ALA A 121 2.64 9.28 9.08
CA ALA A 121 2.93 9.87 7.77
C ALA A 121 4.41 10.28 7.69
N ARG A 122 5.07 9.89 6.59
CA ARG A 122 6.46 10.24 6.26
C ARG A 122 6.51 10.89 4.88
N GLY A 123 7.22 11.99 4.77
CA GLY A 123 7.36 12.76 3.54
C GLY A 123 6.04 13.28 2.97
N ASN A 124 6.14 13.96 1.84
CA ASN A 124 4.98 14.52 1.14
C ASN A 124 3.99 13.41 0.70
N SER A 125 4.51 12.27 0.20
CA SER A 125 3.68 11.15 -0.25
C SER A 125 2.90 10.51 0.91
N GLY A 126 3.54 10.28 2.06
CA GLY A 126 2.87 9.75 3.24
C GLY A 126 1.83 10.71 3.82
N VAL A 127 2.11 12.01 3.84
CA VAL A 127 1.11 12.99 4.28
C VAL A 127 -0.09 13.01 3.33
N ILE A 128 0.09 12.94 2.01
CA ILE A 128 -1.02 12.82 1.05
C ILE A 128 -1.83 11.54 1.28
N VAL A 129 -1.17 10.40 1.46
CA VAL A 129 -1.83 9.12 1.78
C VAL A 129 -2.65 9.23 3.06
N SER A 130 -2.13 9.88 4.10
CA SER A 130 -2.89 10.10 5.35
C SER A 130 -4.20 10.87 5.13
N GLN A 131 -4.20 11.80 4.18
CA GLN A 131 -5.41 12.56 3.84
C GLN A 131 -6.38 11.76 2.98
N LEU A 132 -5.90 10.84 2.14
CA LEU A 132 -6.78 9.87 1.47
C LEU A 132 -7.53 9.03 2.53
N PHE A 133 -6.83 8.48 3.52
CA PHE A 133 -7.48 7.73 4.60
C PHE A 133 -8.48 8.57 5.38
N ARG A 134 -8.07 9.77 5.81
CA ARG A 134 -8.92 10.66 6.60
C ARG A 134 -10.15 11.12 5.83
N GLY A 135 -10.02 11.39 4.53
CA GLY A 135 -11.13 11.75 3.66
C GLY A 135 -12.11 10.60 3.48
N PHE A 136 -11.58 9.38 3.28
CA PHE A 136 -12.37 8.16 3.23
C PHE A 136 -13.14 7.94 4.55
N ALA A 137 -12.45 7.99 5.69
CA ALA A 137 -13.01 7.82 7.03
C ALA A 137 -14.18 8.77 7.29
N LYS A 138 -13.97 10.06 7.03
CA LYS A 138 -15.02 11.08 7.19
C LYS A 138 -16.24 10.79 6.32
N ALA A 139 -16.04 10.34 5.09
CA ALA A 139 -17.12 10.05 4.16
C ALA A 139 -17.91 8.77 4.50
N VAL A 140 -17.31 7.82 5.24
CA VAL A 140 -17.96 6.54 5.62
C VAL A 140 -18.27 6.47 7.12
N ALA A 141 -18.16 7.58 7.83
CA ALA A 141 -18.37 7.66 9.27
C ALA A 141 -19.73 7.08 9.70
N GLY A 142 -19.70 6.28 10.78
CA GLY A 142 -20.88 5.63 11.35
C GLY A 142 -21.44 4.45 10.55
N LEU A 143 -20.83 4.07 9.43
CA LEU A 143 -21.21 2.85 8.70
C LEU A 143 -20.62 1.59 9.36
N GLU A 144 -21.37 0.50 9.25
CA GLU A 144 -20.96 -0.84 9.69
C GLU A 144 -20.38 -1.68 8.53
N VAL A 145 -20.80 -1.39 7.29
CA VAL A 145 -20.35 -2.06 6.06
C VAL A 145 -20.27 -1.07 4.91
N LEU A 146 -19.43 -1.36 3.91
CA LEU A 146 -19.42 -0.69 2.61
C LEU A 146 -20.12 -1.53 1.56
N ASP A 147 -20.94 -0.89 0.76
CA ASP A 147 -21.40 -1.35 -0.55
C ASP A 147 -20.72 -0.52 -1.66
N ARG A 148 -21.05 -0.79 -2.93
CA ARG A 148 -20.50 -0.02 -4.07
C ARG A 148 -20.71 1.49 -3.94
N ARG A 149 -21.88 1.93 -3.46
CA ARG A 149 -22.25 3.35 -3.37
C ARG A 149 -21.45 4.07 -2.28
N THR A 150 -21.33 3.44 -1.12
CA THR A 150 -20.58 3.98 0.02
C THR A 150 -19.09 3.89 -0.18
N MET A 151 -18.60 2.89 -0.93
CA MET A 151 -17.21 2.83 -1.44
C MET A 151 -16.92 4.02 -2.36
N ALA A 152 -17.76 4.28 -3.37
CA ALA A 152 -17.60 5.43 -4.27
C ALA A 152 -17.56 6.76 -3.50
N ARG A 153 -18.49 6.94 -2.55
CA ARG A 153 -18.52 8.11 -1.65
C ARG A 153 -17.25 8.23 -0.82
N GLY A 154 -16.72 7.12 -0.31
CA GLY A 154 -15.45 7.09 0.41
C GLY A 154 -14.28 7.53 -0.47
N MET A 155 -14.21 7.05 -1.70
CA MET A 155 -13.17 7.42 -2.67
C MET A 155 -13.22 8.90 -3.06
N ASP A 156 -14.43 9.45 -3.27
CA ASP A 156 -14.63 10.87 -3.52
C ASP A 156 -14.18 11.73 -2.31
N GLY A 157 -14.55 11.31 -1.10
CA GLY A 157 -14.10 11.96 0.14
C GLY A 157 -12.58 11.93 0.29
N ALA A 158 -11.94 10.80 -0.02
CA ALA A 158 -10.49 10.64 0.00
C ALA A 158 -9.81 11.60 -0.98
N ALA A 159 -10.22 11.58 -2.26
CA ALA A 159 -9.65 12.43 -3.29
C ALA A 159 -9.84 13.92 -2.97
N THR A 160 -11.04 14.30 -2.50
CA THR A 160 -11.36 15.68 -2.12
C THR A 160 -10.45 16.18 -1.00
N LEU A 161 -10.30 15.41 0.08
CA LEU A 161 -9.49 15.85 1.22
C LEU A 161 -8.00 15.90 0.88
N ALA A 162 -7.49 14.93 0.11
CA ALA A 162 -6.11 14.92 -0.35
C ALA A 162 -5.79 16.14 -1.24
N TYR A 163 -6.68 16.51 -2.17
CA TYR A 163 -6.52 17.72 -2.98
C TYR A 163 -6.50 19.00 -2.14
N GLN A 164 -7.37 19.11 -1.13
CA GLN A 164 -7.46 20.29 -0.25
C GLN A 164 -6.22 20.47 0.64
N ALA A 165 -5.58 19.37 1.02
CA ALA A 165 -4.38 19.40 1.85
C ALA A 165 -3.21 20.11 1.16
N VAL A 166 -3.09 19.93 -0.17
CA VAL A 166 -2.01 20.51 -0.97
C VAL A 166 -2.35 21.94 -1.38
N ARG A 167 -1.47 22.90 -1.08
CA ARG A 167 -1.70 24.33 -1.43
C ARG A 167 -1.79 24.56 -2.95
N LYS A 168 -0.91 23.92 -3.71
CA LYS A 168 -0.81 24.02 -5.16
C LYS A 168 -0.81 22.60 -5.75
N PRO A 169 -1.98 21.96 -5.86
CA PRO A 169 -2.07 20.61 -6.43
C PRO A 169 -1.61 20.63 -7.89
N VAL A 170 -0.87 19.59 -8.29
CA VAL A 170 -0.30 19.46 -9.63
C VAL A 170 -0.93 18.26 -10.32
N GLU A 171 -1.39 18.46 -11.56
CA GLU A 171 -1.90 17.36 -12.38
C GLU A 171 -0.78 16.44 -12.85
N GLY A 172 -1.10 15.16 -13.04
CA GLY A 172 -0.10 14.14 -13.32
C GLY A 172 0.55 13.56 -12.07
N THR A 173 -0.05 13.76 -10.89
CA THR A 173 0.42 13.19 -9.62
C THR A 173 -0.57 12.18 -9.05
N ILE A 174 -0.25 11.56 -7.91
CA ILE A 174 -1.16 10.70 -7.12
C ILE A 174 -2.54 11.32 -6.92
N LEU A 175 -2.62 12.66 -6.80
CA LEU A 175 -3.88 13.38 -6.67
C LEU A 175 -4.77 13.14 -7.89
N THR A 176 -4.22 13.31 -9.10
CA THR A 176 -4.94 13.05 -10.35
C THR A 176 -5.44 11.60 -10.41
N VAL A 177 -4.59 10.63 -10.06
CA VAL A 177 -4.98 9.20 -10.07
C VAL A 177 -6.11 8.94 -9.07
N ALA A 178 -6.04 9.46 -7.85
CA ALA A 178 -7.07 9.31 -6.84
C ALA A 178 -8.41 9.94 -7.27
N ARG A 179 -8.38 11.16 -7.85
CA ARG A 179 -9.60 11.83 -8.35
C ARG A 179 -10.22 11.08 -9.52
N GLU A 180 -9.43 10.63 -10.48
CA GLU A 180 -9.96 9.88 -11.62
C GLU A 180 -10.49 8.50 -11.19
N ALA A 181 -9.87 7.85 -10.19
CA ALA A 181 -10.41 6.64 -9.59
C ALA A 181 -11.79 6.89 -8.92
N ALA A 182 -11.94 7.98 -8.17
CA ALA A 182 -13.23 8.37 -7.58
C ALA A 182 -14.31 8.65 -8.66
N ARG A 183 -13.95 9.34 -9.75
CA ARG A 183 -14.86 9.58 -10.89
C ARG A 183 -15.25 8.29 -11.60
N ALA A 184 -14.32 7.34 -11.74
CA ALA A 184 -14.60 6.02 -12.30
C ALA A 184 -15.59 5.26 -11.41
N ALA A 185 -15.44 5.35 -10.09
CA ALA A 185 -16.37 4.74 -9.14
C ALA A 185 -17.79 5.26 -9.34
N GLU A 186 -17.98 6.57 -9.43
CA GLU A 186 -19.31 7.18 -9.70
C GLU A 186 -19.89 6.74 -11.05
N THR A 187 -19.04 6.61 -12.08
CA THR A 187 -19.49 6.14 -13.40
C THR A 187 -19.89 4.67 -13.38
N ALA A 188 -19.11 3.83 -12.69
CA ALA A 188 -19.35 2.40 -12.58
C ALA A 188 -20.65 2.07 -11.82
N LEU A 189 -21.15 2.96 -10.96
CA LEU A 189 -22.45 2.80 -10.29
C LEU A 189 -23.65 2.76 -11.25
N GLN A 190 -23.48 3.21 -12.49
CA GLN A 190 -24.52 3.15 -13.51
C GLN A 190 -24.74 1.73 -14.06
N ARG A 191 -23.83 0.80 -13.78
CA ARG A 191 -23.91 -0.60 -14.20
C ARG A 191 -24.24 -1.49 -13.00
N GLU A 192 -24.96 -2.58 -13.26
CA GLU A 192 -25.18 -3.63 -12.28
C GLU A 192 -24.03 -4.63 -12.34
N THR A 193 -23.12 -4.51 -11.38
CA THR A 193 -21.92 -5.36 -11.23
C THR A 193 -21.77 -5.79 -9.78
N THR A 194 -20.99 -6.84 -9.56
CA THR A 194 -20.52 -7.23 -8.22
C THR A 194 -19.55 -6.19 -7.66
N LEU A 195 -19.31 -6.20 -6.35
CA LEU A 195 -18.31 -5.29 -5.75
C LEU A 195 -16.90 -5.52 -6.30
N ILE A 196 -16.51 -6.76 -6.60
CA ILE A 196 -15.20 -7.08 -7.17
C ILE A 196 -15.06 -6.48 -8.56
N GLU A 197 -16.02 -6.73 -9.46
CA GLU A 197 -16.03 -6.18 -10.82
C GLU A 197 -16.04 -4.64 -10.80
N PHE A 198 -16.76 -4.04 -9.85
CA PHE A 198 -16.77 -2.59 -9.63
C PHE A 198 -15.37 -2.07 -9.26
N CYS A 199 -14.66 -2.70 -8.32
CA CYS A 199 -13.30 -2.32 -7.96
C CYS A 199 -12.30 -2.54 -9.10
N GLU A 200 -12.46 -3.60 -9.89
CA GLU A 200 -11.62 -3.87 -11.08
C GLU A 200 -11.81 -2.83 -12.19
N GLU A 201 -13.03 -2.34 -12.40
CA GLU A 201 -13.30 -1.26 -13.35
C GLU A 201 -12.59 0.04 -12.92
N ILE A 202 -12.68 0.37 -11.62
CA ILE A 202 -12.01 1.54 -11.05
C ILE A 202 -10.49 1.43 -11.18
N TYR A 203 -9.92 0.27 -10.82
CA TYR A 203 -8.49 -0.01 -10.96
C TYR A 203 -8.02 0.17 -12.41
N SER A 204 -8.78 -0.37 -13.37
CA SER A 204 -8.45 -0.26 -14.79
C SER A 204 -8.42 1.19 -15.25
N HIS A 205 -9.39 2.01 -14.84
CA HIS A 205 -9.42 3.44 -15.17
C HIS A 205 -8.28 4.21 -14.50
N ALA A 206 -7.97 3.90 -13.24
CA ALA A 206 -6.85 4.49 -12.52
C ALA A 206 -5.50 4.13 -13.19
N ALA A 207 -5.34 2.90 -13.68
CA ALA A 207 -4.15 2.45 -14.41
C ALA A 207 -3.97 3.21 -15.74
N VAL A 208 -5.06 3.40 -16.50
CA VAL A 208 -5.03 4.24 -17.71
C VAL A 208 -4.68 5.69 -17.38
N THR A 209 -5.19 6.22 -16.26
CA THR A 209 -4.85 7.57 -15.79
C THR A 209 -3.37 7.69 -15.43
N LEU A 210 -2.83 6.72 -14.67
CA LEU A 210 -1.41 6.66 -14.33
C LEU A 210 -0.55 6.67 -15.59
N ALA A 211 -0.87 5.85 -16.59
CA ALA A 211 -0.13 5.77 -17.84
C ALA A 211 -0.09 7.12 -18.60
N ARG A 212 -1.08 8.00 -18.37
CA ARG A 212 -1.16 9.34 -18.96
C ARG A 212 -0.52 10.44 -18.11
N THR A 213 -0.06 10.15 -16.90
CA THR A 213 0.63 11.15 -16.06
C THR A 213 1.83 11.82 -16.74
N PRO A 214 2.64 11.15 -17.60
CA PRO A 214 3.70 11.82 -18.34
C PRO A 214 3.20 12.89 -19.32
N ASP A 215 1.98 12.75 -19.86
CA ASP A 215 1.42 13.78 -20.73
C ASP A 215 0.93 15.03 -19.96
N MET A 216 0.77 14.91 -18.64
CA MET A 216 0.26 15.98 -17.78
C MET A 216 1.38 16.73 -17.07
N LEU A 217 2.51 16.06 -16.79
CA LEU A 217 3.61 16.62 -16.02
C LEU A 217 4.95 16.49 -16.79
N PRO A 218 5.55 17.61 -17.26
CA PRO A 218 6.75 17.58 -18.09
C PRO A 218 7.94 16.81 -17.49
N THR A 219 8.15 16.90 -16.18
CA THR A 219 9.23 16.19 -15.48
C THR A 219 9.12 14.68 -15.63
N LEU A 220 7.90 14.13 -15.53
CA LEU A 220 7.63 12.71 -15.76
C LEU A 220 7.89 12.32 -17.23
N LYS A 221 7.48 13.16 -18.17
CA LYS A 221 7.72 12.96 -19.61
C LYS A 221 9.20 12.91 -19.97
N GLN A 222 9.97 13.84 -19.42
CA GLN A 222 11.42 13.93 -19.64
C GLN A 222 12.14 12.71 -19.07
N ALA A 223 11.73 12.26 -17.89
CA ALA A 223 12.27 11.07 -17.25
C ALA A 223 11.77 9.75 -17.88
N GLY A 224 10.71 9.78 -18.69
CA GLY A 224 10.12 8.59 -19.30
C GLY A 224 9.41 7.67 -18.30
N VAL A 225 9.00 8.20 -17.15
CA VAL A 225 8.36 7.44 -16.05
C VAL A 225 6.98 7.98 -15.73
N VAL A 226 6.13 7.15 -15.13
CA VAL A 226 4.83 7.57 -14.57
C VAL A 226 5.01 8.10 -13.15
N ASP A 227 3.96 8.73 -12.60
CA ASP A 227 3.98 9.20 -11.21
C ASP A 227 4.19 8.08 -10.19
N ALA A 228 5.21 8.21 -9.34
CA ALA A 228 5.54 7.22 -8.31
C ALA A 228 4.39 7.03 -7.31
N GLY A 229 3.80 8.12 -6.81
CA GLY A 229 2.70 8.04 -5.84
C GLY A 229 1.45 7.35 -6.43
N GLY A 230 1.11 7.66 -7.68
CA GLY A 230 0.04 7.03 -8.43
C GLY A 230 0.28 5.53 -8.67
N LYS A 231 1.53 5.14 -8.96
CA LYS A 231 1.93 3.72 -9.03
C LYS A 231 1.76 3.03 -7.68
N GLY A 232 2.23 3.63 -6.59
CA GLY A 232 2.04 3.09 -5.24
C GLY A 232 0.56 2.92 -4.87
N LEU A 233 -0.29 3.87 -5.24
CA LEU A 233 -1.74 3.79 -5.01
C LEU A 233 -2.36 2.61 -5.76
N LEU A 234 -1.98 2.40 -7.03
CA LEU A 234 -2.46 1.25 -7.81
C LEU A 234 -2.02 -0.08 -7.21
N VAL A 235 -0.77 -0.19 -6.75
CA VAL A 235 -0.28 -1.40 -6.06
C VAL A 235 -1.16 -1.73 -4.85
N VAL A 236 -1.51 -0.73 -4.03
CA VAL A 236 -2.40 -0.94 -2.87
C VAL A 236 -3.81 -1.36 -3.31
N LEU A 237 -4.37 -0.71 -4.34
CA LEU A 237 -5.70 -1.06 -4.87
C LEU A 237 -5.73 -2.48 -5.43
N GLU A 238 -4.67 -2.90 -6.10
CA GLU A 238 -4.51 -4.28 -6.58
C GLU A 238 -4.54 -5.26 -5.41
N GLY A 239 -3.75 -5.03 -4.36
CA GLY A 239 -3.76 -5.88 -3.16
C GLY A 239 -5.12 -5.92 -2.46
N ALA A 240 -5.84 -4.78 -2.41
CA ALA A 240 -7.19 -4.72 -1.89
C ALA A 240 -8.18 -5.59 -2.72
N ILE A 241 -8.06 -5.57 -4.05
CA ILE A 241 -8.87 -6.42 -4.95
C ILE A 241 -8.54 -7.90 -4.75
N ARG A 242 -7.25 -8.24 -4.62
CA ARG A 242 -6.81 -9.63 -4.31
C ARG A 242 -7.44 -10.13 -3.00
N ALA A 243 -7.43 -9.30 -1.96
CA ALA A 243 -8.10 -9.63 -0.69
C ALA A 243 -9.60 -9.87 -0.85
N LEU A 244 -10.30 -9.06 -1.66
CA LEU A 244 -11.73 -9.24 -1.94
C LEU A 244 -12.02 -10.55 -2.70
N LYS A 245 -11.10 -10.98 -3.57
CA LYS A 245 -11.16 -12.28 -4.25
C LYS A 245 -10.85 -13.46 -3.33
N GLY A 246 -10.45 -13.19 -2.08
CA GLY A 246 -10.10 -14.19 -1.08
C GLY A 246 -8.67 -14.69 -1.20
N GLU A 247 -7.84 -14.05 -2.03
CA GLU A 247 -6.41 -14.32 -2.12
C GLU A 247 -5.73 -13.82 -0.83
N ASP A 248 -4.88 -14.66 -0.24
CA ASP A 248 -4.07 -14.27 0.90
C ASP A 248 -2.89 -13.40 0.46
N ALA A 249 -2.23 -12.75 1.42
CA ALA A 249 -0.95 -12.10 1.17
C ALA A 249 -0.04 -13.13 0.47
N VAL A 250 0.44 -12.77 -0.72
CA VAL A 250 1.16 -13.69 -1.60
C VAL A 250 2.34 -14.26 -0.82
N SER A 251 2.39 -15.59 -0.69
CA SER A 251 3.65 -16.25 -0.41
C SER A 251 4.57 -15.96 -1.60
N PRO A 252 5.84 -15.53 -1.41
CA PRO A 252 6.73 -15.02 -2.48
C PRO A 252 6.91 -15.90 -3.73
N ALA A 253 6.35 -17.11 -3.74
CA ALA A 253 6.54 -18.17 -4.72
C ALA A 253 5.53 -18.19 -5.90
N GLU A 254 4.42 -17.46 -5.87
CA GLU A 254 3.38 -17.55 -6.92
C GLU A 254 3.19 -16.21 -7.64
N ARG A 255 4.06 -15.95 -8.63
CA ARG A 255 4.00 -14.76 -9.49
C ARG A 255 3.31 -15.08 -10.82
N PRO A 256 2.19 -14.40 -11.18
CA PRO A 256 1.86 -14.20 -12.58
C PRO A 256 2.83 -13.17 -13.17
N ALA A 257 3.37 -13.45 -14.36
CA ALA A 257 4.21 -12.51 -15.09
C ALA A 257 3.37 -11.30 -15.52
N TYR A 258 3.33 -10.24 -14.70
CA TYR A 258 2.86 -8.95 -15.16
C TYR A 258 3.90 -8.34 -16.09
N VAL A 259 3.41 -7.70 -17.14
CA VAL A 259 4.19 -7.10 -18.22
C VAL A 259 5.33 -6.29 -17.62
N GLN A 260 6.56 -6.79 -17.78
CA GLN A 260 7.75 -5.98 -17.62
C GLN A 260 7.60 -4.83 -18.60
N SER A 261 7.23 -3.66 -18.07
CA SER A 261 7.68 -2.43 -18.71
C SER A 261 9.19 -2.56 -18.73
N PRO A 262 9.86 -2.42 -19.89
CA PRO A 262 11.29 -2.60 -19.97
C PRO A 262 11.90 -1.77 -18.84
N ALA A 263 12.81 -2.35 -18.07
CA ALA A 263 13.65 -1.61 -17.15
C ALA A 263 14.43 -0.61 -18.00
N MET A 264 13.82 0.55 -18.26
CA MET A 264 14.54 1.72 -18.68
C MET A 264 15.34 2.07 -17.44
N VAL A 265 16.63 1.71 -17.49
CA VAL A 265 17.67 2.45 -16.80
C VAL A 265 17.39 3.89 -17.14
N ALA A 266 16.75 4.62 -16.22
CA ALA A 266 16.55 6.03 -16.40
C ALA A 266 17.95 6.60 -16.59
N VAL A 267 18.20 7.20 -17.76
CA VAL A 267 19.40 7.99 -17.99
C VAL A 267 19.20 9.24 -17.13
N VAL A 268 19.46 9.12 -15.82
CA VAL A 268 19.32 10.23 -14.85
C VAL A 268 20.54 11.15 -14.92
N ASP A 269 21.46 10.94 -15.86
CA ASP A 269 22.68 11.75 -15.96
C ASP A 269 22.42 13.21 -16.36
N ASP A 270 21.22 13.55 -16.86
CA ASP A 270 20.93 14.89 -17.40
C ASP A 270 19.60 15.53 -16.95
N ILE A 271 18.90 14.98 -15.93
CA ILE A 271 17.75 15.70 -15.34
C ILE A 271 18.33 16.76 -14.39
N PRO A 272 18.14 18.07 -14.65
CA PRO A 272 18.58 19.10 -13.73
C PRO A 272 17.95 18.85 -12.36
N LEU A 273 18.77 18.78 -11.30
CA LEU A 273 18.28 18.86 -9.92
C LEU A 273 17.69 20.25 -9.71
N ASP A 274 16.42 20.43 -10.05
CA ASP A 274 15.67 21.66 -9.78
C ASP A 274 15.21 21.70 -8.32
N ILE A 275 16.17 21.55 -7.40
CA ILE A 275 15.93 21.61 -5.95
C ILE A 275 16.08 23.08 -5.52
N THR A 276 14.95 23.76 -5.34
CA THR A 276 14.92 25.16 -4.88
C THR A 276 15.21 25.28 -3.37
N PHE A 277 14.83 24.28 -2.58
CA PHE A 277 15.00 24.26 -1.13
C PHE A 277 15.75 23.01 -0.68
N LEU A 278 16.78 23.17 0.15
CA LEU A 278 17.72 22.11 0.50
C LEU A 278 17.16 21.08 1.48
N TYR A 279 16.34 21.52 2.45
CA TYR A 279 15.91 20.67 3.56
C TYR A 279 14.42 20.33 3.48
N CYS A 280 14.12 19.04 3.50
CA CYS A 280 12.80 18.55 3.86
C CYS A 280 12.67 18.59 5.39
N THR A 281 11.74 19.38 5.91
CA THR A 281 11.46 19.51 7.35
C THR A 281 10.05 19.01 7.64
N GLU A 282 9.94 17.98 8.49
CA GLU A 282 8.66 17.44 8.94
C GLU A 282 8.62 17.16 10.44
N PHE A 283 7.44 17.28 11.03
CA PHE A 283 7.22 16.99 12.45
C PHE A 283 5.72 16.88 12.77
N LEU A 284 5.42 16.28 13.92
CA LEU A 284 4.12 16.38 14.58
C LEU A 284 4.15 17.53 15.59
N LEU A 285 3.09 18.32 15.63
CA LEU A 285 2.87 19.41 16.58
C LEU A 285 1.60 19.10 17.38
N ARG A 286 1.74 19.02 18.71
CA ARG A 286 0.62 18.87 19.64
C ARG A 286 0.38 20.16 20.39
N GLY A 287 -0.84 20.67 20.35
CA GLY A 287 -1.19 21.94 20.95
C GLY A 287 -2.65 22.01 21.36
N GLN A 288 -3.12 23.23 21.60
CA GLN A 288 -4.53 23.53 21.84
C GLN A 288 -4.95 24.60 20.83
N ASP A 289 -6.18 24.49 20.31
CA ASP A 289 -6.78 25.42 19.36
C ASP A 289 -5.90 25.69 18.13
N LEU A 290 -5.20 24.67 17.63
CA LEU A 290 -4.36 24.78 16.46
C LEU A 290 -5.22 25.11 15.23
N ASN A 291 -4.87 26.20 14.54
CA ASN A 291 -5.56 26.63 13.33
C ASN A 291 -4.72 26.26 12.09
N MET A 292 -5.14 25.23 11.36
CA MET A 292 -4.39 24.72 10.19
C MET A 292 -4.24 25.76 9.09
N GLU A 293 -5.27 26.57 8.85
CA GLU A 293 -5.24 27.61 7.81
C GLU A 293 -4.27 28.73 8.20
N GLN A 294 -4.27 29.12 9.48
CA GLN A 294 -3.31 30.12 9.97
C GLN A 294 -1.87 29.59 9.89
N ILE A 295 -1.63 28.36 10.36
CA ILE A 295 -0.31 27.72 10.26
C ILE A 295 0.15 27.62 8.80
N LYS A 296 -0.75 27.25 7.88
CA LYS A 296 -0.46 27.17 6.45
C LYS A 296 -0.17 28.53 5.83
N ALA A 297 -0.86 29.58 6.26
CA ALA A 297 -0.63 30.95 5.84
C ALA A 297 0.73 31.46 6.34
N ASP A 298 1.06 31.20 7.60
CA ASP A 298 2.30 31.66 8.25
C ASP A 298 3.53 30.94 7.70
N LEU A 299 3.43 29.63 7.41
CA LEU A 299 4.55 28.84 6.88
C LEU A 299 4.72 28.96 5.35
N SER A 300 3.67 29.38 4.62
CA SER A 300 3.69 29.51 3.15
C SER A 300 4.83 30.34 2.56
N PRO A 301 5.29 31.45 3.18
CA PRO A 301 6.38 32.25 2.64
C PRO A 301 7.77 31.61 2.81
N HIS A 302 7.88 30.54 3.61
CA HIS A 302 9.17 30.01 4.04
C HIS A 302 9.63 28.76 3.27
N GLY A 303 8.89 28.36 2.23
CA GLY A 303 9.23 27.15 1.48
C GLY A 303 8.21 26.77 0.40
N ASP A 304 8.40 25.59 -0.17
CA ASP A 304 7.45 24.92 -1.05
C ASP A 304 7.01 23.54 -0.52
N CYS A 305 6.15 22.86 -1.28
CA CYS A 305 5.59 21.55 -0.90
C CYS A 305 4.95 21.54 0.50
N LEU A 306 4.42 22.68 0.95
CA LEU A 306 3.83 22.84 2.27
C LEU A 306 2.56 21.99 2.41
N LEU A 307 2.58 21.10 3.39
CA LEU A 307 1.42 20.39 3.91
C LEU A 307 1.27 20.68 5.41
N VAL A 308 0.07 21.07 5.79
CA VAL A 308 -0.34 21.29 7.19
C VAL A 308 -1.67 20.59 7.35
N VAL A 309 -1.67 19.44 8.02
CA VAL A 309 -2.85 18.58 8.12
C VAL A 309 -3.06 18.12 9.54
N GLY A 310 -4.31 17.94 9.94
CA GLY A 310 -4.66 17.54 11.30
C GLY A 310 -5.92 18.23 11.80
N ASP A 311 -5.99 18.44 13.11
CA ASP A 311 -7.10 19.05 13.83
C ASP A 311 -6.61 20.07 14.86
N GLU A 312 -7.53 20.58 15.69
CA GLU A 312 -7.27 21.60 16.70
C GLU A 312 -6.27 21.17 17.79
N ARG A 313 -5.96 19.87 17.90
CA ARG A 313 -5.05 19.33 18.92
C ARG A 313 -3.74 18.83 18.34
N THR A 314 -3.75 18.34 17.11
CA THR A 314 -2.56 17.77 16.47
C THR A 314 -2.45 18.21 15.02
N ALA A 315 -1.27 18.66 14.62
CA ALA A 315 -0.91 18.94 13.23
C ALA A 315 0.32 18.13 12.80
N LYS A 316 0.27 17.50 11.62
CA LYS A 316 1.44 17.02 10.89
C LYS A 316 1.82 18.09 9.87
N ILE A 317 3.07 18.53 9.94
CA ILE A 317 3.61 19.59 9.08
C ILE A 317 4.75 18.99 8.25
N HIS A 318 4.74 19.27 6.95
CA HIS A 318 5.81 18.96 5.99
C HIS A 318 6.07 20.21 5.15
N LEU A 319 7.34 20.60 5.01
CA LEU A 319 7.75 21.78 4.26
C LEU A 319 9.18 21.60 3.73
N HIS A 320 9.42 21.96 2.47
CA HIS A 320 10.78 22.11 1.97
C HIS A 320 11.24 23.55 2.20
N THR A 321 12.34 23.73 2.93
CA THR A 321 12.87 25.05 3.30
C THR A 321 14.39 25.07 3.31
N ASN A 322 14.97 26.27 3.21
CA ASN A 322 16.41 26.50 3.41
C ASN A 322 16.75 26.84 4.86
N ASN A 323 15.74 27.05 5.72
CA ASN A 323 15.96 27.38 7.13
C ASN A 323 14.97 26.65 8.05
N PRO A 324 15.21 25.37 8.36
CA PRO A 324 14.38 24.58 9.28
C PRO A 324 14.24 25.24 10.66
N GLY A 325 15.28 25.96 11.12
CA GLY A 325 15.28 26.64 12.41
C GLY A 325 14.14 27.65 12.58
N LEU A 326 13.80 28.41 11.53
CA LEU A 326 12.67 29.34 11.56
C LEU A 326 11.33 28.62 11.72
N ILE A 327 11.19 27.46 11.10
CA ILE A 327 9.95 26.66 11.14
C ILE A 327 9.75 26.06 12.53
N LEU A 328 10.83 25.54 13.12
CA LEU A 328 10.82 24.99 14.47
C LEU A 328 10.57 26.07 15.53
N ASP A 329 11.19 27.24 15.39
CA ASP A 329 10.99 28.39 16.29
C ASP A 329 9.56 28.96 16.22
N TYR A 330 8.93 28.88 15.05
CA TYR A 330 7.50 29.16 14.92
C TYR A 330 6.66 28.10 15.66
N ALA A 331 6.89 26.82 15.37
CA ALA A 331 6.05 25.72 15.87
C ALA A 331 6.12 25.55 17.40
N ILE A 332 7.28 25.78 18.02
CA ILE A 332 7.44 25.66 19.48
C ILE A 332 6.59 26.67 20.27
N ARG A 333 6.18 27.78 19.64
CA ARG A 333 5.28 28.77 20.24
C ARG A 333 3.82 28.32 20.27
N LEU A 334 3.46 27.35 19.43
CA LEU A 334 2.11 26.84 19.30
C LEU A 334 1.88 25.56 20.11
N GLY A 335 2.94 24.83 20.46
CA GLY A 335 2.82 23.58 21.19
C GLY A 335 4.09 22.75 21.24
N GLU A 336 3.95 21.48 21.60
CA GLU A 336 5.03 20.51 21.71
C GLU A 336 5.26 19.80 20.37
N MET A 337 6.50 19.80 19.90
CA MET A 337 6.89 19.07 18.70
C MET A 337 7.40 17.67 19.03
N SER A 338 7.06 16.70 18.19
CA SER A 338 7.56 15.33 18.26
C SER A 338 7.85 14.78 16.87
N GLU A 339 8.65 13.71 16.78
CA GLU A 339 9.02 13.06 15.50
C GLU A 339 9.60 14.03 14.46
N ILE A 340 10.47 14.94 14.90
CA ILE A 340 11.12 15.91 14.04
C ILE A 340 12.11 15.20 13.12
N GLN A 341 11.95 15.38 11.81
CA GLN A 341 12.90 14.94 10.80
C GLN A 341 13.30 16.11 9.91
N ILE A 342 14.61 16.22 9.67
CA ILE A 342 15.20 17.22 8.78
C ILE A 342 16.20 16.49 7.89
N ASN A 343 15.88 16.40 6.61
CA ASN A 343 16.69 15.66 5.64
C ASN A 343 17.23 16.60 4.55
N ASN A 344 18.51 16.46 4.21
CA ASN A 344 19.11 17.16 3.08
C ASN A 344 18.76 16.42 1.78
N MET A 345 17.90 17.01 0.97
CA MET A 345 17.37 16.37 -0.25
C MET A 345 18.41 16.27 -1.36
N VAL A 346 19.35 17.22 -1.42
CA VAL A 346 20.46 17.16 -2.40
C VAL A 346 21.37 15.99 -2.08
N GLU A 347 21.73 15.82 -0.80
CA GLU A 347 22.55 14.71 -0.35
C GLU A 347 21.87 13.35 -0.59
N GLN A 348 20.58 13.24 -0.27
CA GLN A 348 19.80 12.01 -0.54
C GLN A 348 19.78 11.67 -2.04
N SER A 349 19.54 12.66 -2.90
CA SER A 349 19.52 12.43 -4.34
C SER A 349 20.91 12.06 -4.90
N GLN A 350 21.98 12.68 -4.40
CA GLN A 350 23.35 12.32 -4.75
C GLN A 350 23.70 10.88 -4.33
N GLN A 351 23.39 10.50 -3.09
CA GLN A 351 23.60 9.12 -2.60
C GLN A 351 22.81 8.10 -3.44
N ARG A 352 21.59 8.46 -3.88
CA ARG A 352 20.81 7.62 -4.78
C ARG A 352 21.50 7.44 -6.13
N LEU A 353 21.98 8.53 -6.74
CA LEU A 353 22.71 8.49 -8.01
C LEU A 353 23.98 7.64 -7.90
N GLU A 354 24.73 7.76 -6.80
CA GLU A 354 25.91 6.93 -6.53
C GLU A 354 25.56 5.44 -6.44
N ARG A 355 24.48 5.09 -5.73
CA ARG A 355 24.00 3.70 -5.65
C ARG A 355 23.58 3.17 -7.01
N ILE A 356 22.90 3.96 -7.84
CA ILE A 356 22.52 3.57 -9.20
C ILE A 356 23.77 3.32 -10.04
N LYS A 357 24.78 4.19 -9.97
CA LYS A 357 26.06 4.03 -10.68
C LYS A 357 26.83 2.77 -10.24
N GLN A 358 26.78 2.44 -8.96
CA GLN A 358 27.40 1.22 -8.41
C GLN A 358 26.62 -0.06 -8.74
N ALA A 359 25.29 0.03 -8.88
CA ALA A 359 24.41 -1.09 -9.20
C ALA A 359 24.30 -1.35 -10.72
N GLN A 360 24.71 -0.41 -11.57
CA GLN A 360 24.89 -0.69 -12.98
C GLN A 360 26.00 -1.75 -13.10
N PRO A 361 25.72 -2.91 -13.74
CA PRO A 361 26.80 -3.83 -14.05
C PRO A 361 27.78 -3.06 -14.93
N THR A 362 29.01 -2.85 -14.42
CA THR A 362 30.18 -2.52 -15.26
C THR A 362 30.02 -3.34 -16.51
N GLU A 363 30.00 -2.71 -17.70
CA GLU A 363 29.83 -3.41 -18.98
C GLU A 363 30.65 -4.70 -18.95
N LYS A 364 30.01 -5.83 -18.61
CA LYS A 364 30.53 -7.13 -18.95
C LYS A 364 30.37 -7.08 -20.45
N THR A 365 31.46 -6.73 -21.13
CA THR A 365 31.60 -6.91 -22.56
C THR A 365 31.01 -8.28 -22.82
N LEU A 366 29.89 -8.34 -23.55
CA LEU A 366 29.24 -9.59 -23.88
C LEU A 366 30.26 -10.39 -24.68
N THR A 367 31.09 -11.15 -23.99
CA THR A 367 31.97 -12.12 -24.59
C THR A 367 31.04 -13.13 -25.22
N GLU A 368 31.22 -13.33 -26.53
CA GLU A 368 30.48 -14.30 -27.34
C GLU A 368 30.19 -15.57 -26.52
N THR A 369 28.93 -16.01 -26.51
CA THR A 369 28.53 -17.26 -25.86
C THR A 369 29.38 -18.38 -26.42
N LYS A 370 30.33 -18.89 -25.63
CA LYS A 370 31.13 -20.06 -25.98
C LYS A 370 30.28 -21.31 -25.79
N GLU A 371 30.46 -22.32 -26.64
CA GLU A 371 29.81 -23.63 -26.45
C GLU A 371 30.24 -24.31 -25.15
N ILE A 372 31.38 -23.92 -24.58
CA ILE A 372 31.91 -24.43 -23.32
C ILE A 372 32.39 -23.25 -22.46
N GLY A 373 31.78 -23.08 -21.29
CA GLY A 373 32.24 -22.15 -20.25
C GLY A 373 33.18 -22.87 -19.26
N LEU A 374 34.26 -22.20 -18.88
CA LEU A 374 35.25 -22.72 -17.94
C LEU A 374 35.18 -21.95 -16.63
N VAL A 375 34.80 -22.63 -15.54
CA VAL A 375 34.75 -22.07 -14.19
C VAL A 375 35.87 -22.68 -13.34
N ALA A 376 36.66 -21.84 -12.67
CA ALA A 376 37.67 -22.29 -11.70
C ALA A 376 37.29 -21.91 -10.27
N VAL A 377 37.74 -22.72 -9.31
CA VAL A 377 37.61 -22.41 -7.87
C VAL A 377 38.98 -22.04 -7.33
N ALA A 378 39.12 -20.86 -6.74
CA ALA A 378 40.41 -20.35 -6.28
C ALA A 378 40.31 -19.58 -4.95
N MET A 379 41.39 -19.64 -4.17
CA MET A 379 41.51 -18.87 -2.92
C MET A 379 42.18 -17.52 -3.21
N GLY A 380 41.40 -16.45 -3.07
CA GLY A 380 41.88 -15.07 -3.12
C GLY A 380 42.21 -14.53 -4.51
N ASP A 381 42.31 -13.20 -4.58
CA ASP A 381 42.36 -12.43 -5.83
C ASP A 381 43.58 -12.73 -6.71
N GLY A 382 44.71 -13.07 -6.11
CA GLY A 382 45.95 -13.35 -6.84
C GLY A 382 45.83 -14.58 -7.74
N LEU A 383 45.28 -15.69 -7.22
CA LEU A 383 45.04 -16.90 -8.01
C LEU A 383 43.89 -16.69 -8.99
N ALA A 384 42.86 -15.94 -8.61
CA ALA A 384 41.76 -15.61 -9.50
C ALA A 384 42.22 -14.85 -10.76
N GLN A 385 43.15 -13.89 -10.61
CA GLN A 385 43.72 -13.17 -11.75
C GLN A 385 44.54 -14.08 -12.66
N ILE A 386 45.33 -15.00 -12.10
CA ILE A 386 46.10 -15.97 -12.88
C ILE A 386 45.16 -16.86 -13.70
N PHE A 387 44.09 -17.38 -13.09
CA PHE A 387 43.11 -18.22 -13.78
C PHE A 387 42.40 -17.48 -14.91
N ARG A 388 41.93 -16.25 -14.67
CA ARG A 388 41.36 -15.40 -15.74
C ARG A 388 42.35 -15.18 -16.88
N SER A 389 43.63 -14.96 -16.56
CA SER A 389 44.68 -14.78 -17.59
C SER A 389 44.95 -16.04 -18.42
N LEU A 390 44.62 -17.22 -17.90
CA LEU A 390 44.72 -18.51 -18.59
C LEU A 390 43.46 -18.84 -19.40
N GLY A 391 42.48 -17.94 -19.44
CA GLY A 391 41.25 -18.09 -20.23
C GLY A 391 40.08 -18.72 -19.48
N VAL A 392 40.11 -18.76 -18.15
CA VAL A 392 38.95 -19.11 -17.31
C VAL A 392 37.93 -17.97 -17.39
N ASP A 393 36.68 -18.32 -17.68
CA ASP A 393 35.60 -17.35 -17.91
C ASP A 393 35.12 -16.75 -16.58
N GLU A 394 34.97 -17.57 -15.53
CA GLU A 394 34.64 -17.12 -14.18
C GLU A 394 35.43 -17.86 -13.10
N VAL A 395 35.72 -17.14 -12.01
CA VAL A 395 36.41 -17.72 -10.84
C VAL A 395 35.52 -17.56 -9.63
N VAL A 396 35.11 -18.70 -9.07
CA VAL A 396 34.35 -18.77 -7.83
C VAL A 396 35.33 -18.87 -6.67
N GLU A 397 35.10 -18.11 -5.60
CA GLU A 397 35.97 -18.16 -4.43
C GLU A 397 35.75 -19.48 -3.68
N GLY A 398 36.86 -20.16 -3.36
CA GLY A 398 36.80 -21.41 -2.60
C GLY A 398 38.18 -21.95 -2.26
N GLY A 399 38.24 -22.85 -1.29
CA GLY A 399 39.47 -23.35 -0.68
C GLY A 399 39.29 -24.62 0.12
N GLN A 400 40.36 -25.12 0.75
CA GLN A 400 40.34 -26.39 1.51
C GLN A 400 39.27 -26.46 2.61
N THR A 401 38.85 -25.31 3.14
CA THR A 401 37.82 -25.19 4.18
C THR A 401 36.57 -24.42 3.72
N MET A 402 36.54 -23.96 2.46
CA MET A 402 35.45 -23.14 1.90
C MET A 402 35.04 -23.76 0.56
N ASN A 403 34.06 -24.65 0.60
CA ASN A 403 33.54 -25.26 -0.62
C ASN A 403 32.44 -24.37 -1.20
N PRO A 404 32.56 -23.92 -2.47
CA PRO A 404 31.48 -23.21 -3.12
C PRO A 404 30.27 -24.13 -3.28
N SER A 405 29.07 -23.55 -3.22
CA SER A 405 27.84 -24.30 -3.43
C SER A 405 27.65 -24.64 -4.91
N THR A 406 26.78 -25.61 -5.19
CA THR A 406 26.38 -25.93 -6.58
C THR A 406 25.75 -24.73 -7.29
N GLU A 407 25.06 -23.86 -6.54
CA GLU A 407 24.45 -22.63 -7.04
C GLU A 407 25.53 -21.60 -7.43
N ASP A 408 26.58 -21.44 -6.61
CA ASP A 408 27.71 -20.56 -6.91
C ASP A 408 28.45 -20.97 -8.19
N LEU A 409 28.58 -22.28 -8.43
CA LEU A 409 29.17 -22.81 -9.67
C LEU A 409 28.26 -22.62 -10.88
N LEU A 410 26.94 -22.75 -10.71
CA LEU A 410 25.95 -22.53 -11.77
C LEU A 410 25.87 -21.06 -12.20
N HIS A 411 26.04 -20.12 -11.27
CA HIS A 411 26.09 -18.69 -11.57
C HIS A 411 27.36 -18.26 -12.33
N GLY A 412 28.40 -19.10 -12.34
CA GLY A 412 29.65 -18.85 -13.05
C GLY A 412 29.68 -19.29 -14.52
N VAL A 413 28.66 -20.00 -15.03
CA VAL A 413 28.61 -20.54 -16.41
C VAL A 413 27.63 -19.79 -17.29
#